data_AF-A0A0C2GV06-F1
#
_entry.id   AF-A0A0C2GV06-F1
#
_cell.length_a   1.000
_cell.length_b   1.000
_cell.length_c   1.000
_cell.angle_alpha   90.00
_cell.angle_beta   90.00
_cell.angle_gamma   90.00
#
_symmetry.space_group_name_H-M   'P 1'
#
loop_
_entity.id
_entity.type
_entity.pdbx_description
1 polymer ?
#
loop_
_entity_poly.entity_id
_entity_poly.type
_entity_poly.pdbx_seq_one_letter_code
_entity_poly.pdbx_strand_id
1 'polypeptide(L)'
;MDKRKRKSALDNYLDSLTDPPEKLKKISEFYHNLRQFYKRKWNAPLRLPTVQGVEVNLYRLYDTVMALGGWQKVASQEKWADVAEMLGVGEDVVGGDHAIKLLYMR
;
A
#
# COMPACT_ATOMS: atom_id res chain seq x y z
N MET A 1 21.12 -9.97 -3.56
CA MET A 1 19.82 -9.72 -2.92
C MET A 1 18.77 -9.97 -3.97
N ASP A 2 17.92 -10.98 -3.79
CA ASP A 2 16.86 -11.30 -4.74
C ASP A 2 15.88 -10.14 -4.84
N LYS A 3 15.81 -9.53 -6.02
CA LYS A 3 14.89 -8.41 -6.31
C LYS A 3 13.46 -8.88 -6.00
N ARG A 4 12.77 -8.23 -5.06
CA ARG A 4 11.38 -8.56 -4.75
C ARG A 4 10.53 -8.29 -5.98
N LYS A 5 10.17 -9.36 -6.71
CA LYS A 5 9.29 -9.26 -7.87
C LYS A 5 7.93 -8.72 -7.42
N ARG A 6 7.35 -7.88 -8.28
CA ARG A 6 5.99 -7.39 -8.12
C ARG A 6 5.02 -8.56 -8.00
N LYS A 7 4.34 -8.68 -6.85
CA LYS A 7 3.35 -9.75 -6.62
C LYS A 7 2.15 -9.54 -7.54
N SER A 8 1.76 -10.59 -8.25
CA SER A 8 0.53 -10.57 -9.07
C SER A 8 -0.71 -10.49 -8.18
N ALA A 9 -1.87 -10.16 -8.78
CA ALA A 9 -3.16 -10.22 -8.06
C ALA A 9 -3.42 -11.61 -7.47
N LEU A 10 -2.99 -12.67 -8.19
CA LEU A 10 -3.09 -14.05 -7.72
C LEU A 10 -2.17 -14.31 -6.52
N ASP A 11 -0.92 -13.84 -6.56
CA ASP A 11 0.02 -14.03 -5.43
C ASP A 11 -0.50 -13.35 -4.15
N ASN A 12 -1.03 -12.12 -4.29
CA ASN A 12 -1.62 -11.42 -3.15
C ASN A 12 -2.85 -12.16 -2.60
N TYR A 13 -3.65 -12.78 -3.48
CA TYR A 13 -4.78 -13.59 -3.05
C TYR A 13 -4.33 -14.87 -2.33
N LEU A 14 -3.34 -15.59 -2.87
CA LEU A 14 -2.78 -16.78 -2.25
C LEU A 14 -2.17 -16.49 -0.88
N ASP A 15 -1.43 -15.38 -0.73
CA ASP A 15 -0.93 -14.94 0.57
C ASP A 15 -2.08 -14.73 1.57
N SER A 16 -3.17 -14.10 1.12
CA SER A 16 -4.32 -13.82 1.98
C SER A 16 -5.02 -15.08 2.50
N LEU A 17 -4.91 -16.21 1.80
CA LEU A 17 -5.45 -17.50 2.25
C LEU A 17 -4.63 -18.11 3.40
N THR A 18 -3.39 -17.67 3.56
CA THR A 18 -2.48 -18.14 4.62
C THR A 18 -2.37 -17.18 5.79
N ASP A 19 -2.98 -15.99 5.69
CA ASP A 19 -2.91 -14.97 6.72
C ASP A 19 -3.72 -15.36 7.98
N PRO A 20 -3.22 -15.09 9.20
CA PRO A 20 -3.95 -15.35 10.43
C PRO A 20 -5.30 -14.60 10.46
N PRO A 21 -6.34 -15.15 11.11
CA PRO A 21 -7.68 -14.55 11.14
C PRO A 21 -7.67 -13.13 11.75
N GLU A 22 -6.79 -12.85 12.71
CA GLU A 22 -6.63 -11.52 13.30
C GLU A 22 -6.14 -10.49 12.28
N LYS A 23 -5.24 -10.89 11.37
CA LYS A 23 -4.73 -10.02 10.30
C LYS A 23 -5.83 -9.74 9.28
N LEU A 24 -6.59 -10.75 8.89
CA LEU A 24 -7.74 -10.59 7.98
C LEU A 24 -8.79 -9.65 8.57
N LYS A 25 -9.08 -9.75 9.88
CA LYS A 25 -9.97 -8.83 10.58
C LYS A 25 -9.46 -7.38 10.52
N LYS A 26 -8.18 -7.14 10.83
CA LYS A 26 -7.56 -5.80 10.73
C LYS A 26 -7.63 -5.21 9.33
N ILE A 27 -7.38 -6.03 8.30
CA ILE A 27 -7.48 -5.61 6.89
C ILE A 27 -8.92 -5.20 6.57
N SER A 28 -9.91 -6.02 6.96
CA SER A 28 -11.32 -5.74 6.72
C SER A 28 -11.77 -4.44 7.40
N GLU A 29 -11.42 -4.26 8.68
CA GLU A 29 -11.71 -3.05 9.46
C GLU A 29 -11.05 -1.81 8.84
N PHE A 30 -9.79 -1.90 8.42
CA PHE A 30 -9.07 -0.82 7.75
C PHE A 30 -9.84 -0.33 6.51
N TYR A 31 -10.18 -1.24 5.59
CA TYR A 31 -10.89 -0.88 4.37
C TYR A 31 -12.33 -0.44 4.62
N HIS A 32 -13.00 -1.00 5.64
CA HIS A 32 -14.32 -0.56 6.06
C HIS A 32 -14.29 0.91 6.51
N ASN A 33 -13.37 1.24 7.42
CA ASN A 33 -13.20 2.60 7.93
C ASN A 33 -12.81 3.57 6.81
N LEU A 34 -11.92 3.15 5.91
CA LEU A 34 -11.50 3.98 4.78
C LEU A 34 -12.66 4.27 3.82
N ARG A 35 -13.49 3.27 3.48
CA ARG A 35 -14.70 3.48 2.67
C ARG A 35 -15.70 4.41 3.35
N GLN A 36 -15.91 4.26 4.66
CA GLN A 36 -16.79 5.17 5.40
C GLN A 36 -16.26 6.60 5.38
N PHE A 37 -14.95 6.78 5.56
CA PHE A 37 -14.31 8.09 5.49
C PHE A 37 -14.51 8.75 4.12
N TYR A 38 -14.25 8.01 3.03
CA TYR A 38 -14.45 8.51 1.66
C TYR A 38 -15.90 8.93 1.40
N LYS A 39 -16.87 8.11 1.84
CA LYS A 39 -18.29 8.44 1.73
C LYS A 39 -18.66 9.69 2.54
N ARG A 40 -18.14 9.84 3.76
CA ARG A 40 -18.45 11.00 4.62
C ARG A 40 -17.79 12.29 4.12
N LYS A 41 -16.53 12.24 3.69
CA LYS A 41 -15.75 13.42 3.31
C LYS A 41 -16.04 13.91 1.90
N TRP A 42 -16.27 12.99 0.95
CA TRP A 42 -16.37 13.32 -0.47
C TRP A 42 -17.64 12.78 -1.15
N ASN A 43 -18.53 12.09 -0.41
CA ASN A 43 -19.70 11.40 -0.97
C ASN A 43 -19.36 10.51 -2.17
N ALA A 44 -18.17 9.89 -2.13
CA ALA A 44 -17.62 9.10 -3.24
C ALA A 44 -17.23 7.69 -2.77
N PRO A 45 -17.31 6.69 -3.66
CA PRO A 45 -16.76 5.36 -3.37
C PRO A 45 -15.22 5.41 -3.35
N LEU A 46 -14.61 4.62 -2.46
CA LEU A 46 -13.17 4.39 -2.48
C LEU A 46 -12.80 3.66 -3.78
N ARG A 47 -11.98 4.30 -4.63
CA ARG A 47 -11.36 3.66 -5.79
C ARG A 47 -9.93 3.30 -5.44
N LEU A 48 -9.56 2.04 -5.65
CA LEU A 48 -8.19 1.60 -5.40
C LEU A 48 -7.27 2.24 -6.44
N PRO A 49 -6.21 2.91 -6.00
CA PRO A 49 -5.27 3.53 -6.91
C PRO A 49 -4.34 2.49 -7.52
N THR A 50 -3.87 2.79 -8.72
CA THR A 50 -2.95 1.93 -9.46
C THR A 50 -1.64 2.65 -9.75
N VAL A 51 -0.52 1.92 -9.67
CA VAL A 51 0.77 2.35 -10.23
C VAL A 51 1.04 1.44 -11.41
N GLN A 52 1.32 1.96 -12.61
CA GLN A 52 1.56 1.13 -13.81
C GLN A 52 0.49 0.02 -14.01
N GLY A 53 -0.79 0.38 -13.88
CA GLY A 53 -1.92 -0.54 -14.09
C GLY A 53 -2.17 -1.60 -13.02
N VAL A 54 -1.35 -1.70 -11.96
CA VAL A 54 -1.57 -2.65 -10.86
C VAL A 54 -2.03 -1.90 -9.61
N GLU A 55 -3.08 -2.44 -8.99
CA GLU A 55 -3.65 -1.88 -7.76
C GLU A 55 -2.65 -1.89 -6.62
N VAL A 56 -2.60 -0.77 -5.90
CA VAL A 56 -1.80 -0.64 -4.69
C VAL A 56 -2.62 -1.14 -3.52
N ASN A 57 -2.09 -2.14 -2.81
CA ASN A 57 -2.67 -2.59 -1.54
C ASN A 57 -2.46 -1.51 -0.47
N LEU A 58 -3.51 -0.73 -0.21
CA LEU A 58 -3.50 0.40 0.73
C LEU A 58 -3.22 -0.02 2.18
N TYR A 59 -3.68 -1.20 2.61
CA TYR A 59 -3.34 -1.71 3.94
C TYR A 59 -1.86 -2.01 4.06
N ARG A 60 -1.28 -2.70 3.06
CA ARG A 60 0.15 -3.00 3.03
C ARG A 60 1.01 -1.74 2.94
N LEU A 61 0.57 -0.74 2.17
CA LEU A 61 1.23 0.57 2.10
C LEU A 61 1.23 1.24 3.49
N TYR A 62 0.08 1.28 4.16
CA TYR A 62 -0.04 1.81 5.52
C TYR A 62 0.85 1.05 6.51
N ASP A 63 0.76 -0.27 6.54
CA ASP A 63 1.52 -1.14 7.45
C ASP A 63 3.04 -0.99 7.25
N THR A 64 3.49 -0.90 5.99
CA THR A 64 4.91 -0.66 5.65
C THR A 64 5.39 0.70 6.17
N VAL A 65 4.61 1.76 5.96
CA VAL A 65 4.95 3.10 6.46
C VAL A 65 4.97 3.13 7.99
N MET A 66 4.02 2.47 8.64
CA MET A 66 3.99 2.36 10.10
C MET A 66 5.18 1.57 10.65
N ALA A 67 5.57 0.47 10.00
CA ALA A 67 6.74 -0.33 10.35
C ALA A 67 8.06 0.46 10.25
N LEU A 68 8.14 1.45 9.35
CA LEU A 68 9.27 2.37 9.23
C LEU A 68 9.22 3.55 10.22
N GLY A 69 8.26 3.57 11.14
CA GLY A 69 8.10 4.60 12.17
C GLY A 69 7.17 5.75 11.76
N GLY A 70 6.29 5.52 10.79
CA GLY A 70 5.26 6.47 10.37
C GLY A 70 5.70 7.44 9.28
N TRP A 71 4.73 8.12 8.69
CA TRP A 71 4.92 8.92 7.47
C TRP A 71 5.91 10.07 7.64
N GLN A 72 5.96 10.70 8.82
CA GLN A 72 6.88 11.80 9.11
C GLN A 72 8.34 11.33 9.04
N LYS A 73 8.62 10.14 9.59
CA LYS A 73 9.96 9.55 9.60
C LYS A 73 10.35 9.04 8.22
N VAL A 74 9.41 8.43 7.48
CA VAL A 74 9.64 8.03 6.08
C VAL A 74 9.97 9.24 5.22
N ALA A 75 9.25 10.35 5.40
CA ALA A 75 9.48 11.58 4.65
C ALA A 75 10.80 12.27 5.01
N SER A 76 11.15 12.38 6.29
CA SER A 76 12.39 13.04 6.72
C SER A 76 13.66 12.25 6.42
N GLN A 77 13.55 10.93 6.32
CA GLN A 77 14.66 10.02 6.00
C GLN A 77 14.69 9.60 4.52
N GLU A 78 13.84 10.20 3.67
CA GLU A 78 13.74 9.92 2.23
C GLU A 78 13.50 8.42 1.88
N LYS A 79 12.78 7.69 2.75
CA LYS A 79 12.57 6.23 2.63
C LYS A 79 11.46 5.81 1.67
N TRP A 80 11.02 6.69 0.78
CA TRP A 80 9.94 6.36 -0.16
C TRP A 80 10.36 5.32 -1.19
N ALA A 81 11.65 5.26 -1.55
CA ALA A 81 12.21 4.20 -2.37
C ALA A 81 12.10 2.84 -1.69
N ASP A 82 12.47 2.75 -0.40
CA ASP A 82 12.33 1.51 0.38
C ASP A 82 10.87 1.05 0.46
N VAL A 83 9.93 1.98 0.69
CA VAL A 83 8.48 1.68 0.73
C VAL A 83 7.99 1.16 -0.63
N ALA A 84 8.42 1.79 -1.73
CA ALA A 84 8.09 1.36 -3.08
C ALA A 84 8.62 -0.05 -3.37
N GLU A 85 9.89 -0.33 -3.06
CA GLU A 85 10.48 -1.66 -3.22
C GLU A 85 9.75 -2.70 -2.37
N MET A 86 9.41 -2.37 -1.11
CA MET A 86 8.62 -3.23 -0.22
C MET A 86 7.20 -3.50 -0.72
N LEU A 87 6.64 -2.63 -1.57
CA LEU A 87 5.37 -2.85 -2.26
C LEU A 87 5.53 -3.58 -3.60
N GLY A 88 6.76 -3.87 -4.01
CA GLY A 88 7.06 -4.50 -5.29
C GLY A 88 6.98 -3.53 -6.47
N VAL A 89 7.09 -2.22 -6.21
CA VAL A 89 7.32 -1.20 -7.25
C VAL A 89 8.83 -1.11 -7.41
N GLY A 90 9.35 -1.81 -8.43
CA GLY A 90 10.77 -1.86 -8.72
C GLY A 90 11.30 -0.62 -9.42
N GLU A 91 12.63 -0.57 -9.61
CA GLU A 91 13.33 0.49 -10.35
C GLU A 91 12.92 0.58 -11.83
N ASP A 92 12.27 -0.46 -12.36
CA ASP A 92 11.67 -0.45 -13.70
C ASP A 92 10.47 0.51 -13.82
N VAL A 93 9.92 0.96 -12.68
CA VAL A 93 8.90 1.99 -12.62
C VAL A 93 9.54 3.35 -12.36
N VAL A 94 9.75 4.11 -13.44
CA VAL A 94 10.25 5.49 -13.36
C VAL A 94 9.35 6.33 -12.45
N GLY A 95 9.92 6.89 -11.39
CA GLY A 95 9.19 7.70 -10.39
C GLY A 95 8.21 6.90 -9.52
N GLY A 96 8.40 5.59 -9.37
CA GLY A 96 7.54 4.73 -8.57
C GLY A 96 7.47 5.14 -7.09
N ASP A 97 8.61 5.52 -6.51
CA ASP A 97 8.73 6.08 -5.16
C ASP A 97 7.91 7.37 -4.98
N HIS A 98 8.01 8.28 -5.95
CA HIS A 98 7.26 9.53 -5.95
C HIS A 98 5.76 9.28 -6.10
N ALA A 99 5.36 8.33 -6.97
CA ALA A 99 3.97 7.93 -7.13
C ALA A 99 3.39 7.35 -5.83
N ILE A 100 4.15 6.49 -5.13
CA ILE A 100 3.76 5.93 -3.82
C ILE A 100 3.65 7.03 -2.75
N LYS A 101 4.60 7.97 -2.71
CA LYS A 101 4.54 9.14 -1.82
C LYS A 101 3.28 9.97 -2.04
N LEU A 102 3.01 10.36 -3.29
CA LEU A 102 1.80 11.12 -3.63
C LEU A 102 0.53 10.37 -3.27
N LEU A 103 0.54 9.04 -3.46
CA LEU A 103 -0.58 8.19 -3.11
C LEU A 103 -0.88 8.15 -1.62
N TYR A 104 0.17 8.03 -0.80
CA TYR A 104 0.02 8.01 0.65
C TYR A 104 -0.47 9.34 1.22
N MET A 105 -0.02 10.46 0.64
CA MET A 105 -0.28 11.80 1.17
C MET A 105 -1.65 12.37 0.78
N ARG A 106 -2.38 11.71 -0.14
CA ARG A 106 -3.68 12.15 -0.65
C ARG A 106 -4.85 11.68 0.22
#